data_AF-A0A818TV57-F1
#
_entry.id   AF-A0A818TV57-F1
#
_cell.length_a   1.000
_cell.length_b   1.000
_cell.length_c   1.000
_cell.angle_alpha   90.00
_cell.angle_beta   90.00
_cell.angle_gamma   90.00
#
_symmetry.space_group_name_H-M   'P 1'
#
loop_
_entity.id
_entity.type
_entity.pdbx_description
1 polymer ?
#
loop_
_entity_poly.entity_id
_entity_poly.type
_entity_poly.pdbx_seq_one_letter_code
_entity_poly.pdbx_strand_id
1 'polypeptide(L)'
;MYSFYIKQESDLFDRIFSTKGREFTMHVLDNYGRELIRVHRELQSCSGCNCCGSCEGCMQQVTVECPPGQIIGTVQQEGSRSGMNYVIKDVNNIPMLTIMGPSCICNGVYSCGCENKYILLGTDRTTEIGVIDKKYPESMQLSSANPVAFTVNFPLNLDTKMKILILGALFLIDIGNYQMLRLRN
;
A
#
# COMPACT_ATOMS: atom_id res chain seq x y z
N MET A 1 6.26 -0.04 -22.46
CA MET A 1 5.40 -0.64 -21.42
C MET A 1 6.30 -1.43 -20.48
N TYR A 2 6.50 -0.98 -19.24
CA TYR A 2 7.30 -1.72 -18.25
C TYR A 2 6.34 -2.56 -17.41
N SER A 3 6.47 -3.88 -17.49
CA SER A 3 5.68 -4.82 -16.70
C SER A 3 6.57 -5.35 -15.58
N PHE A 4 6.15 -5.17 -14.33
CA PHE A 4 6.84 -5.71 -13.16
C PHE A 4 6.06 -6.90 -12.61
N TYR A 5 6.77 -7.90 -12.12
CA TYR A 5 6.17 -9.08 -11.48
C TYR A 5 6.34 -8.97 -9.97
N ILE A 6 5.30 -9.29 -9.21
CA ILE A 6 5.34 -9.25 -7.75
C ILE A 6 5.30 -10.69 -7.23
N LYS A 7 6.25 -11.05 -6.39
CA LYS A 7 6.29 -12.34 -5.69
C LYS A 7 6.25 -12.09 -4.19
N GLN A 8 5.29 -12.71 -3.51
CA GLN A 8 5.21 -12.72 -2.05
C GLN A 8 5.99 -13.92 -1.50
N GLU A 9 6.80 -13.71 -0.48
CA GLU A 9 7.34 -14.80 0.34
C GLU A 9 6.23 -15.32 1.28
N SER A 10 5.96 -16.62 1.27
CA SER A 10 4.92 -17.25 2.10
C SER A 10 5.56 -18.29 3.00
N ASP A 11 5.39 -18.14 4.31
CA ASP A 11 5.78 -19.15 5.28
C ASP A 11 4.62 -20.13 5.52
N LEU A 12 4.98 -21.38 5.80
CA LEU A 12 4.06 -22.53 5.83
C LEU A 12 2.94 -22.45 6.90
N PHE A 13 2.93 -21.44 7.78
CA PHE A 13 1.95 -21.29 8.87
C PHE A 13 0.85 -20.25 8.61
N ASP A 14 0.79 -19.71 7.39
CA ASP A 14 0.07 -18.48 7.05
C ASP A 14 -1.46 -18.56 6.85
N ARG A 15 -2.12 -19.65 7.26
CA ARG A 15 -3.54 -19.91 6.92
C ARG A 15 -4.57 -19.86 8.05
N ILE A 16 -4.18 -19.64 9.31
CA ILE A 16 -5.09 -19.97 10.44
C ILE A 16 -5.59 -18.76 11.26
N PHE A 17 -4.94 -17.58 11.26
CA PHE A 17 -5.43 -16.43 12.07
C PHE A 17 -5.37 -15.06 11.36
N SER A 18 -6.35 -14.21 11.71
CA SER A 18 -6.67 -12.85 11.24
C SER A 18 -5.60 -12.08 10.44
N THR A 19 -5.98 -11.65 9.24
CA THR A 19 -5.18 -10.97 8.20
C THR A 19 -4.57 -9.62 8.59
N LYS A 20 -4.98 -9.00 9.71
CA LYS A 20 -4.53 -7.63 10.07
C LYS A 20 -3.09 -7.57 10.62
N GLY A 21 -2.45 -8.70 10.91
CA GLY A 21 -1.20 -8.75 11.68
C GLY A 21 0.04 -9.35 11.10
N ARG A 22 -0.01 -9.75 9.84
CA ARG A 22 1.02 -10.59 9.27
C ARG A 22 2.23 -9.78 8.77
N GLU A 23 3.42 -10.24 9.15
CA GLU A 23 4.66 -9.86 8.51
C GLU A 23 4.65 -10.39 7.08
N PHE A 24 5.17 -9.59 6.14
CA PHE A 24 5.32 -10.04 4.77
C PHE A 24 6.52 -9.37 4.12
N THR A 25 7.12 -10.12 3.20
CA THR A 25 8.12 -9.61 2.27
C THR A 25 7.58 -9.73 0.86
N MET A 26 7.57 -8.62 0.14
CA MET A 26 7.22 -8.52 -1.27
C MET A 26 8.45 -8.22 -2.09
N HIS A 27 8.64 -9.02 -3.13
CA HIS A 27 9.72 -8.87 -4.10
C HIS A 27 9.14 -8.38 -5.42
N VAL A 28 9.54 -7.19 -5.85
CA VAL A 28 9.21 -6.65 -7.17
C VAL A 28 10.34 -6.96 -8.12
N LEU A 29 10.04 -7.75 -9.15
CA LEU A 29 10.99 -8.27 -10.11
C LEU A 29 10.86 -7.54 -11.46
N ASP A 30 12.00 -7.36 -12.13
CA ASP A 30 12.03 -6.96 -13.53
C ASP A 30 11.63 -8.11 -14.48
N ASN A 31 11.58 -7.82 -15.77
CA ASN A 31 11.25 -8.81 -16.80
C ASN A 31 12.33 -9.90 -16.99
N TYR A 32 13.49 -9.76 -16.35
CA TYR A 32 14.57 -10.75 -16.33
C TYR A 32 14.60 -11.55 -15.00
N GLY A 33 13.62 -11.33 -14.11
CA GLY A 33 13.53 -12.00 -12.82
C GLY A 33 14.49 -11.45 -11.76
N ARG A 34 15.11 -10.28 -11.99
CA ARG A 34 15.97 -9.63 -10.99
C ARG A 34 15.12 -8.79 -10.04
N GLU A 35 15.39 -8.92 -8.75
CA GLU A 35 14.72 -8.14 -7.73
C GLU A 35 15.17 -6.67 -7.78
N LEU A 36 14.22 -5.77 -7.99
CA LEU A 36 14.44 -4.33 -8.04
C LEU A 36 14.05 -3.65 -6.73
N ILE A 37 12.87 -4.01 -6.19
CA ILE A 37 12.32 -3.38 -5.00
C ILE A 37 11.93 -4.49 -4.03
N ARG A 38 12.30 -4.31 -2.77
CA ARG A 38 11.84 -5.14 -1.66
C ARG A 38 10.96 -4.29 -0.75
N VAL A 39 9.76 -4.77 -0.45
CA VAL A 39 8.86 -4.14 0.52
C VAL A 39 8.68 -5.11 1.66
N HIS A 40 9.08 -4.69 2.86
CA HIS A 40 8.99 -5.51 4.06
C HIS A 40 8.05 -4.86 5.07
N ARG A 41 7.19 -5.67 5.68
CA ARG A 41 6.34 -5.28 6.80
C ARG A 41 6.71 -6.11 8.01
N GLU A 42 7.08 -5.45 9.10
CA GLU A 42 7.27 -6.12 10.39
C GLU A 42 5.94 -6.53 11.05
N LEU A 43 5.98 -7.64 11.79
CA LEU A 43 4.85 -8.12 12.58
C LEU A 43 4.55 -7.11 13.69
N GLN A 44 3.35 -6.55 13.70
CA GLN A 44 2.94 -5.66 14.79
C GLN A 44 2.22 -6.45 15.88
N SER A 45 2.69 -6.32 17.11
CA SER A 45 2.21 -7.04 18.29
C SER A 45 0.74 -6.73 18.65
N CYS A 46 0.17 -5.61 18.20
CA CYS A 46 -1.22 -5.23 18.46
C CYS A 46 -2.22 -5.67 17.37
N SER A 47 -1.81 -6.55 16.47
CA SER A 47 -2.59 -6.87 15.29
C SER A 47 -3.77 -7.80 15.58
N GLY A 48 -4.94 -7.20 15.76
CA GLY A 48 -6.18 -7.93 16.02
C GLY A 48 -7.15 -7.21 16.93
N CYS A 49 -6.74 -6.12 17.57
CA CYS A 49 -7.64 -5.32 18.38
C CYS A 49 -8.48 -4.39 17.50
N ASN A 50 -9.80 -4.63 17.46
CA ASN A 50 -10.77 -3.83 16.69
C ASN A 50 -11.01 -2.41 17.31
N CYS A 51 -10.32 -2.08 18.39
CA CYS A 51 -10.54 -0.89 19.23
C CYS A 51 -9.46 0.19 19.10
N CYS A 52 -8.46 -0.02 18.23
CA CYS A 52 -7.12 0.53 18.39
C CYS A 52 -6.77 1.64 17.38
N GLY A 53 -7.70 2.56 17.12
CA GLY A 53 -7.42 3.76 16.29
C GLY A 53 -6.53 4.81 16.98
N SER A 54 -6.16 4.61 18.25
CA SER A 54 -5.52 5.62 19.11
C SER A 54 -4.19 5.17 19.73
N CYS A 55 -3.71 3.95 19.45
CA CYS A 55 -2.41 3.48 19.95
C CYS A 55 -1.33 3.65 18.88
N GLU A 56 -0.27 4.38 19.22
CA GLU A 56 0.89 4.59 18.34
C GLU A 56 1.58 3.26 17.94
N GLY A 57 1.48 2.22 18.78
CA GLY A 57 2.01 0.88 18.50
C GLY A 57 1.15 0.01 17.57
N CYS A 58 0.03 0.53 17.06
CA CYS A 58 -0.91 -0.20 16.21
C CYS A 58 -0.94 0.32 14.76
N MET A 59 -0.14 1.35 14.44
CA MET A 59 -0.08 1.97 13.13
C MET A 59 0.76 1.14 12.18
N GLN A 60 0.17 0.68 11.08
CA GLN A 60 0.87 -0.20 10.14
C GLN A 60 1.99 0.55 9.40
N GLN A 61 3.13 -0.12 9.18
CA GLN A 61 4.27 0.46 8.48
C GLN A 61 4.91 -0.57 7.55
N VAL A 62 5.43 -0.11 6.42
CA VAL A 62 6.30 -0.88 5.53
C VAL A 62 7.60 -0.14 5.27
N THR A 63 8.68 -0.90 5.15
CA THR A 63 10.01 -0.43 4.74
C THR A 63 10.21 -0.79 3.28
N VAL A 64 10.74 0.16 2.51
CA VAL A 64 10.97 -0.01 1.07
C VAL A 64 12.46 0.09 0.77
N GLU A 65 12.97 -0.90 0.06
CA GLU A 65 14.36 -0.99 -0.37
C GLU A 65 14.45 -0.99 -1.90
N CYS A 66 15.42 -0.26 -2.45
CA CYS A 66 15.73 -0.27 -3.88
C CYS A 66 17.16 0.24 -4.14
N PRO A 67 18.09 -0.60 -4.66
CA PRO A 67 17.96 -2.06 -4.80
C PRO A 67 17.80 -2.75 -3.43
N PRO A 68 17.47 -4.04 -3.37
CA PRO A 68 17.37 -4.78 -2.10
C PRO A 68 18.66 -4.65 -1.27
N GLY A 69 18.51 -4.37 0.03
CA GLY A 69 19.61 -4.04 0.95
C GLY A 69 19.90 -2.54 1.10
N GLN A 70 19.30 -1.67 0.27
CA GLN A 70 19.36 -0.22 0.43
C GLN A 70 17.97 0.36 0.72
N ILE A 71 17.73 0.75 1.97
CA ILE A 71 16.49 1.40 2.38
C ILE A 71 16.41 2.79 1.74
N ILE A 72 15.29 3.05 1.03
CA ILE A 72 15.01 4.37 0.44
C ILE A 72 14.06 5.20 1.30
N GLY A 73 13.26 4.54 2.15
CA GLY A 73 12.30 5.19 3.02
C GLY A 73 11.24 4.23 3.56
N THR A 74 10.24 4.80 4.22
CA THR A 74 9.16 4.03 4.85
C THR A 74 7.80 4.63 4.51
N VAL A 75 6.77 3.80 4.53
CA VAL A 75 5.36 4.23 4.44
C VAL A 75 4.66 3.80 5.71
N GLN A 76 4.03 4.74 6.39
CA GLN A 76 3.36 4.50 7.66
C GLN A 76 1.91 4.98 7.58
N GLN A 77 0.99 4.20 8.14
CA GLN A 77 -0.39 4.60 8.35
C GLN A 77 -0.47 5.64 9.47
N GLU A 78 -1.19 6.74 9.23
CA GLU A 78 -1.48 7.71 10.28
C GLU A 78 -2.74 7.32 11.05
N GLY A 79 -2.74 7.56 12.36
CA GLY A 79 -3.91 7.41 13.21
C GLY A 79 -4.99 8.44 12.85
N SER A 80 -5.82 8.12 11.87
CA SER A 80 -7.05 8.88 11.57
C SER A 80 -8.28 8.09 12.02
N ARG A 81 -9.39 8.79 12.29
CA ARG A 81 -10.68 8.16 12.67
C ARG A 81 -11.18 7.16 11.62
N SER A 82 -10.70 7.28 10.37
CA SER A 82 -11.00 6.38 9.26
C SER A 82 -9.90 5.33 9.01
N GLY A 83 -8.68 5.52 9.51
CA GLY A 83 -7.54 4.61 9.30
C GLY A 83 -7.05 4.53 7.84
N MET A 84 -7.39 5.50 6.99
CA MET A 84 -7.09 5.46 5.55
C MET A 84 -6.04 6.47 5.09
N ASN A 85 -5.38 7.15 6.03
CA ASN A 85 -4.33 8.11 5.72
C ASN A 85 -2.97 7.47 5.93
N TYR A 86 -2.02 7.84 5.08
CA TYR A 86 -0.65 7.34 5.13
C TYR A 86 0.33 8.48 4.94
N VAL A 87 1.50 8.35 5.52
CA VAL A 87 2.63 9.25 5.34
C VAL A 87 3.80 8.49 4.73
N ILE A 88 4.36 9.05 3.68
CA ILE A 88 5.59 8.58 3.04
C ILE A 88 6.74 9.37 3.63
N LYS A 89 7.74 8.66 4.15
CA LYS A 89 8.93 9.24 4.79
C LYS A 89 10.20 8.80 4.07
N ASP A 90 11.20 9.66 4.07
CA ASP A 90 12.54 9.32 3.59
C ASP A 90 13.30 8.40 4.56
N VAL A 91 14.55 8.08 4.25
CA VAL A 91 15.45 7.27 5.09
C VAL A 91 15.72 7.91 6.47
N ASN A 92 15.60 9.24 6.59
CA ASN A 92 15.78 9.98 7.84
C ASN A 92 14.46 10.15 8.62
N ASN A 93 13.39 9.46 8.21
CA ASN A 93 12.03 9.61 8.74
C ASN A 93 11.39 10.99 8.55
N ILE A 94 11.88 11.77 7.58
CA ILE A 94 11.34 13.08 7.22
C ILE A 94 10.15 12.87 6.26
N PRO A 95 8.96 13.44 6.55
CA PRO A 95 7.79 13.29 5.68
C PRO A 95 8.03 13.95 4.32
N MET A 96 7.73 13.21 3.26
CA MET A 96 7.88 13.65 1.86
C MET A 96 6.52 13.87 1.18
N LEU A 97 5.58 12.96 1.41
CA LEU A 97 4.24 12.96 0.83
C LEU A 97 3.23 12.43 1.84
N THR A 98 1.99 12.84 1.69
CA THR A 98 0.86 12.31 2.45
C THR A 98 -0.15 11.70 1.48
N ILE A 99 -0.71 10.55 1.83
CA ILE A 99 -1.79 9.90 1.10
C ILE A 99 -3.07 10.08 1.92
N MET A 100 -4.03 10.82 1.37
CA MET A 100 -5.34 10.98 1.99
C MET A 100 -6.31 9.98 1.36
N GLY A 101 -6.83 9.07 2.16
CA GLY A 101 -7.83 8.11 1.71
C GLY A 101 -9.25 8.69 1.67
N PRO A 102 -10.21 7.95 1.10
CA PRO A 102 -11.59 8.41 1.02
C PRO A 102 -12.20 8.62 2.41
N SER A 103 -13.09 9.59 2.51
CA SER A 103 -13.77 9.94 3.78
C SER A 103 -14.82 8.90 4.20
N CYS A 104 -15.24 8.02 3.29
CA CYS A 104 -16.22 6.96 3.53
C CYS A 104 -15.56 5.63 3.89
N ILE A 105 -16.01 4.99 4.98
CA ILE A 105 -15.49 3.69 5.47
C ILE A 105 -16.23 2.51 4.81
N CYS A 106 -16.74 2.68 3.59
CA CYS A 106 -17.45 1.61 2.86
C CYS A 106 -16.44 0.60 2.28
N ASN A 107 -15.80 -0.20 3.14
CA ASN A 107 -14.93 -1.29 2.70
C ASN A 107 -15.80 -2.47 2.21
N GLY A 108 -16.15 -2.51 0.93
CA GLY A 108 -16.80 -3.70 0.35
C GLY A 108 -17.39 -3.55 -1.05
N VAL A 109 -17.73 -4.70 -1.64
CA VAL A 109 -18.43 -4.89 -2.94
C VAL A 109 -19.84 -4.28 -2.94
N TYR A 110 -20.38 -3.97 -1.75
CA TYR A 110 -21.61 -3.18 -1.59
C TYR A 110 -21.26 -1.70 -1.52
N SER A 111 -20.87 -1.14 -2.66
CA SER A 111 -20.45 0.25 -2.77
C SER A 111 -21.61 1.19 -2.47
N CYS A 112 -21.40 2.08 -1.50
CA CYS A 112 -22.22 3.25 -1.23
C CYS A 112 -22.13 4.33 -2.34
N GLY A 113 -21.66 3.96 -3.54
CA GLY A 113 -21.45 4.87 -4.67
C GLY A 113 -20.22 5.76 -4.53
N CYS A 114 -19.41 5.58 -3.48
CA CYS A 114 -18.26 6.45 -3.23
C CYS A 114 -17.02 6.05 -4.05
N GLU A 115 -16.27 7.05 -4.48
CA GLU A 115 -15.03 6.88 -5.22
C GLU A 115 -13.92 6.32 -4.30
N ASN A 116 -13.27 5.23 -4.70
CA ASN A 116 -12.15 4.63 -3.98
C ASN A 116 -10.83 5.27 -4.41
N LYS A 117 -10.77 6.61 -4.30
CA LYS A 117 -9.60 7.41 -4.67
C LYS A 117 -8.79 7.77 -3.42
N TYR A 118 -7.48 7.71 -3.55
CA TYR A 118 -6.54 8.20 -2.57
C TYR A 118 -5.76 9.36 -3.20
N ILE A 119 -5.72 10.50 -2.53
CA ILE A 119 -5.11 11.72 -3.03
C ILE A 119 -3.67 11.79 -2.50
N LEU A 120 -2.71 11.97 -3.41
CA LEU A 120 -1.32 12.23 -3.10
C LEU A 120 -1.15 13.72 -2.84
N LEU A 121 -0.75 14.07 -1.63
CA LEU A 121 -0.55 15.42 -1.16
C LEU A 121 0.93 15.68 -0.86
N GLY A 122 1.36 16.92 -1.05
CA GLY A 122 2.67 17.40 -0.63
C GLY A 122 2.86 17.40 0.89
N THR A 123 4.01 17.88 1.33
CA THR A 123 4.34 18.02 2.76
C THR A 123 3.41 19.00 3.48
N ASP A 124 2.80 19.93 2.75
CA ASP A 124 1.81 20.89 3.25
C ASP A 124 0.41 20.27 3.49
N ARG A 125 0.18 19.02 3.06
CA ARG A 125 -1.09 18.30 3.12
C ARG A 125 -2.24 19.01 2.39
N THR A 126 -1.94 19.94 1.48
CA THR A 126 -2.94 20.72 0.75
C THR A 126 -2.67 20.71 -0.75
N THR A 127 -1.40 20.71 -1.17
CA THR A 127 -1.04 20.66 -2.58
C THR A 127 -1.22 19.24 -3.11
N GLU A 128 -2.16 19.06 -4.03
CA GLU A 128 -2.37 17.79 -4.73
C GLU A 128 -1.26 17.57 -5.77
N ILE A 129 -0.59 16.43 -5.64
CA ILE A 129 0.47 15.97 -6.53
C ILE A 129 -0.04 14.87 -7.46
N GLY A 130 -1.08 14.14 -7.07
CA GLY A 130 -1.58 13.03 -7.87
C GLY A 130 -2.69 12.25 -7.19
N VAL A 131 -3.11 11.16 -7.83
CA VAL A 131 -4.23 10.33 -7.39
C VAL A 131 -3.92 8.85 -7.62
N ILE A 132 -4.25 8.03 -6.63
CA ILE A 132 -4.30 6.58 -6.72
C ILE A 132 -5.78 6.17 -6.79
N ASP A 133 -6.17 5.47 -7.84
CA ASP A 133 -7.53 4.98 -8.04
C ASP A 133 -7.57 3.46 -7.83
N LYS A 134 -8.29 3.01 -6.80
CA LYS A 134 -8.47 1.60 -6.46
C LYS A 134 -9.77 1.09 -7.10
N LYS A 135 -9.65 0.31 -8.17
CA LYS A 135 -10.81 -0.25 -8.88
C LYS A 135 -11.07 -1.68 -8.44
N TYR A 136 -12.26 -1.88 -7.90
CA TYR A 136 -12.81 -3.22 -7.68
C TYR A 136 -13.38 -3.78 -8.99
N PRO A 137 -13.29 -5.09 -9.22
CA PRO A 137 -13.93 -5.72 -10.37
C PRO A 137 -15.45 -5.49 -10.33
N GLU A 138 -16.03 -5.09 -11.47
CA GLU A 138 -17.44 -4.67 -11.58
C GLU A 138 -18.45 -5.83 -11.48
N SER A 139 -18.03 -7.10 -11.37
CA SER A 139 -18.93 -8.25 -11.49
C SER A 139 -19.18 -9.02 -10.19
N MET A 140 -20.46 -9.31 -9.97
CA MET A 140 -21.06 -10.09 -8.87
C MET A 140 -20.73 -11.59 -8.91
N GLN A 141 -19.70 -12.02 -9.67
CA GLN A 141 -19.21 -13.39 -9.63
C GLN A 141 -18.07 -13.47 -8.62
N LEU A 142 -18.44 -13.88 -7.41
CA LEU A 142 -17.57 -14.38 -6.34
C LEU A 142 -16.77 -15.59 -6.84
N SER A 143 -15.77 -15.34 -7.68
CA SER A 143 -14.59 -16.19 -7.74
C SER A 143 -13.48 -15.42 -7.04
N SER A 144 -12.74 -16.11 -6.18
CA SER A 144 -11.56 -15.64 -5.45
C SER A 144 -10.38 -15.25 -6.37
N ALA A 145 -10.64 -14.95 -7.64
CA ALA A 145 -9.68 -14.84 -8.72
C ALA A 145 -9.68 -13.48 -9.44
N ASN A 146 -10.55 -12.54 -9.08
CA ASN A 146 -10.58 -11.22 -9.74
C ASN A 146 -9.66 -10.22 -9.00
N PRO A 147 -8.56 -9.76 -9.63
CA PRO A 147 -7.60 -8.86 -9.00
C PRO A 147 -8.20 -7.47 -8.75
N VAL A 148 -7.87 -6.88 -7.60
CA VAL A 148 -8.02 -5.44 -7.37
C VAL A 148 -6.98 -4.71 -8.21
N ALA A 149 -7.39 -3.73 -9.00
CA ALA A 149 -6.49 -2.95 -9.83
C ALA A 149 -6.24 -1.58 -9.22
N PHE A 150 -4.97 -1.16 -9.23
CA PHE A 150 -4.56 0.19 -8.84
C PHE A 150 -4.09 0.94 -10.09
N THR A 151 -4.61 2.15 -10.28
CA THR A 151 -4.10 3.12 -11.25
C THR A 151 -3.46 4.27 -10.48
N VAL A 152 -2.21 4.63 -10.79
CA VAL A 152 -1.51 5.71 -10.09
C VAL A 152 -1.14 6.79 -11.08
N ASN A 153 -1.61 8.01 -10.82
CA ASN A 153 -1.32 9.20 -11.62
C ASN A 153 -0.51 10.19 -10.79
N PHE A 154 0.67 10.56 -11.26
CA PHE A 154 1.54 11.59 -10.70
C PHE A 154 2.33 12.27 -11.82
N PRO A 155 2.89 13.47 -11.60
CA PRO A 155 3.63 14.18 -12.63
C PRO A 155 4.92 13.45 -13.03
N LEU A 156 5.30 13.57 -14.31
CA LEU A 156 6.45 12.86 -14.89
C LEU A 156 7.78 13.17 -14.17
N ASN A 157 7.94 14.42 -13.72
CA ASN A 157 9.11 14.93 -13.02
C ASN A 157 9.15 14.59 -11.52
N LEU A 158 8.21 13.79 -11.01
CA LEU A 158 8.28 13.30 -9.63
C LEU A 158 9.55 12.45 -9.42
N ASP A 159 10.22 12.65 -8.28
CA ASP A 159 11.46 11.93 -7.94
C ASP A 159 11.24 10.41 -7.98
N THR A 160 12.22 9.69 -8.52
CA THR A 160 12.18 8.23 -8.67
C THR A 160 12.01 7.55 -7.31
N LYS A 161 12.64 8.08 -6.25
CA LYS A 161 12.46 7.54 -4.89
C LYS A 161 11.01 7.65 -4.41
N MET A 162 10.38 8.80 -4.63
CA MET A 162 8.97 9.01 -4.29
C MET A 162 8.06 8.05 -5.07
N LYS A 163 8.31 7.83 -6.36
CA LYS A 163 7.56 6.87 -7.18
C LYS A 163 7.63 5.45 -6.59
N ILE A 164 8.82 5.00 -6.18
CA ILE A 164 9.02 3.68 -5.58
C ILE A 164 8.33 3.61 -4.21
N LEU A 165 8.39 4.66 -3.39
CA LEU A 165 7.70 4.70 -2.11
C LEU A 165 6.17 4.69 -2.26
N ILE A 166 5.62 5.36 -3.29
CA ILE A 166 4.20 5.28 -3.64
C ILE A 166 3.80 3.85 -3.99
N LEU A 167 4.65 3.10 -4.73
CA LEU A 167 4.42 1.68 -4.98
C LEU A 167 4.41 0.88 -3.67
N GLY A 168 5.34 1.17 -2.74
CA GLY A 168 5.35 0.61 -1.39
C GLY A 168 4.03 0.83 -0.65
N ALA A 169 3.45 2.03 -0.77
CA ALA A 169 2.18 2.37 -0.13
C ALA A 169 1.01 1.54 -0.64
N LEU A 170 1.00 1.13 -1.91
CA LEU A 170 -0.08 0.29 -2.46
C LEU A 170 -0.19 -1.05 -1.73
N PHE A 171 0.94 -1.64 -1.33
CA PHE A 171 0.95 -2.87 -0.53
C PHE A 171 0.36 -2.66 0.86
N LEU A 172 0.58 -1.49 1.46
CA LEU A 172 0.01 -1.14 2.75
C LEU A 172 -1.48 -0.75 2.67
N ILE A 173 -1.94 -0.27 1.51
CA ILE A 173 -3.36 0.02 1.24
C ILE A 173 -4.18 -1.28 1.04
N ASP A 174 -3.58 -2.34 0.46
CA ASP A 174 -4.30 -3.57 0.11
C ASP A 174 -3.82 -4.81 0.87
N ILE A 175 -3.78 -4.70 2.20
CA ILE A 175 -3.26 -5.77 3.07
C ILE A 175 -4.05 -7.10 2.97
N GLY A 176 -5.27 -7.06 2.42
CA GLY A 176 -6.13 -8.23 2.30
C GLY A 176 -5.94 -9.06 1.02
N ASN A 177 -5.36 -8.51 -0.06
CA ASN A 177 -5.44 -9.11 -1.41
C ASN A 177 -4.08 -9.15 -2.16
N TYR A 178 -3.01 -9.45 -1.42
CA TYR A 178 -1.64 -9.54 -1.93
C TYR A 178 -1.39 -10.46 -3.13
N GLN A 179 -2.32 -11.35 -3.44
CA GLN A 179 -2.14 -12.35 -4.49
C GLN A 179 -2.19 -11.77 -5.91
N MET A 180 -2.59 -10.49 -6.09
CA MET A 180 -2.94 -10.04 -7.44
C MET A 180 -2.89 -8.52 -7.70
N LEU A 181 -1.82 -7.83 -7.26
CA LEU A 181 -1.58 -6.44 -7.65
C LEU A 181 -1.10 -6.37 -9.11
N ARG A 182 -1.94 -5.84 -10.01
CA ARG A 182 -1.60 -5.59 -11.41
C ARG A 182 -1.55 -4.08 -11.67
N LEU A 183 -0.35 -3.52 -11.72
CA LEU A 183 -0.14 -2.12 -12.08
C LEU A 183 -0.40 -1.95 -13.57
N ARG A 184 -1.34 -1.06 -13.93
CA ARG A 184 -1.54 -0.61 -15.31
C ARG A 184 -1.32 0.90 -15.33
N ASN A 185 -0.41 1.35 -16.20
CA ASN A 185 -0.35 2.74 -16.65
C ASN A 185 -1.37 2.93 -17.77
#